data_AF-A0A6N6S1V7-F1
#
_entry.id   AF-A0A6N6S1V7-F1
#
_cell.length_a   1.000
_cell.length_b   1.000
_cell.length_c   1.000
_cell.angle_alpha   90.00
_cell.angle_beta   90.00
_cell.angle_gamma   90.00
#
_symmetry.space_group_name_H-M   'P 1'
#
loop_
_entity.id
_entity.type
_entity.pdbx_description
1 polymer ?
#
loop_
_entity_poly.entity_id
_entity_poly.type
_entity_poly.pdbx_seq_one_letter_code
_entity_poly.pdbx_strand_id
1 'polypeptide(L)'
;MSKMDEHPSVINYYKKRSAAGAAVGAGKPGVLSAAWLREVCREAGADDSGFVGIGSPYLSGEKDDILARFPRTKSLISIVCRMNRGAIRTPARSVSNLEFHHTGDRVNEVARRIVSILEENGIWALNPPMGFPMEMADFPGNIR
;
A
#
# COMPACT_ATOMS: atom_id res chain seq x y z
N MET A 1 1.87 35.21 -18.23
CA MET A 1 1.76 33.76 -17.93
C MET A 1 1.34 33.65 -16.47
N SER A 2 0.09 33.25 -16.19
CA SER A 2 -0.36 33.02 -14.81
C SER A 2 0.52 31.94 -14.18
N LYS A 3 1.06 32.19 -12.99
CA LYS A 3 1.84 31.20 -12.24
C LYS A 3 0.91 30.06 -11.86
N MET A 4 1.33 28.83 -12.10
CA MET A 4 0.56 27.61 -11.82
C MET A 4 -0.03 27.60 -10.40
N ASP A 5 0.71 28.14 -9.43
CA ASP A 5 0.35 28.16 -8.01
C ASP A 5 -0.82 29.10 -7.67
N GLU A 6 -1.12 30.08 -8.53
CA GLU A 6 -2.22 31.03 -8.35
C GLU A 6 -3.53 30.53 -8.98
N HIS A 7 -3.48 29.41 -9.71
CA HIS A 7 -4.65 28.87 -10.37
C HIS A 7 -5.67 28.36 -9.34
N PRO A 8 -6.96 28.73 -9.42
CA PRO A 8 -7.98 28.35 -8.44
C PRO A 8 -8.06 26.84 -8.16
N SER A 9 -7.89 25.99 -9.18
CA SER A 9 -7.85 24.53 -9.01
C SER A 9 -6.69 24.05 -8.15
N VAL A 10 -5.52 24.67 -8.27
CA VAL A 10 -4.31 24.32 -7.50
C VAL A 10 -4.46 24.73 -6.05
N ILE A 11 -4.97 25.95 -5.81
CA ILE A 11 -5.29 26.44 -4.46
C ILE A 11 -6.33 25.54 -3.79
N ASN A 12 -7.40 25.18 -4.50
CA ASN A 12 -8.45 24.32 -3.96
C ASN A 12 -7.97 22.89 -3.68
N TYR A 13 -7.08 22.36 -4.53
CA TYR A 13 -6.43 21.07 -4.30
C TYR A 13 -5.62 21.07 -3.00
N TYR A 14 -4.75 22.06 -2.79
CA TYR A 14 -3.94 22.14 -1.57
C TYR A 14 -4.76 22.41 -0.30
N LYS A 15 -5.83 23.21 -0.40
CA LYS A 15 -6.77 23.42 0.72
C LYS A 15 -7.47 22.13 1.13
N LYS A 16 -8.00 21.36 0.16
CA LYS A 16 -8.61 20.05 0.43
C LYS A 16 -7.62 19.08 1.08
N ARG A 17 -6.39 19.02 0.55
CA ARG A 17 -5.34 18.15 1.08
C ARG A 17 -4.92 18.49 2.52
N SER A 18 -4.84 19.79 2.84
CA SER A 18 -4.49 20.26 4.19
C SER A 18 -5.59 19.95 5.21
N ALA A 19 -6.86 20.09 4.80
CA ALA A 19 -8.01 19.75 5.65
C ALA A 19 -8.14 18.23 5.87
N ALA A 20 -7.90 17.42 4.83
CA ALA A 20 -7.93 15.96 4.94
C ALA A 20 -6.84 15.45 5.89
N GLY A 21 -5.60 15.96 5.79
CA GLY A 21 -4.48 15.58 6.66
C GLY A 21 -4.70 15.85 8.15
N ALA A 22 -5.54 16.84 8.50
CA ALA A 22 -5.89 17.16 9.89
C ALA A 22 -6.94 16.20 10.48
N ALA A 23 -7.70 15.49 9.63
CA ALA A 23 -8.79 14.60 10.04
C ALA A 23 -8.39 13.11 10.10
N VAL A 24 -7.15 12.77 9.72
CA VAL A 24 -6.73 11.37 9.58
C VAL A 24 -6.48 10.69 10.93
N GLY A 25 -7.48 9.92 11.39
CA GLY A 25 -7.38 8.93 12.45
C GLY A 25 -7.17 9.52 13.85
N ALA A 26 -7.96 9.08 14.84
CA ALA A 26 -7.87 9.51 16.24
C ALA A 26 -6.58 9.01 16.96
N GLY A 27 -5.41 9.36 16.44
CA GLY A 27 -4.09 9.08 17.01
C GLY A 27 -3.40 10.35 17.51
N LYS A 28 -2.20 10.21 18.09
CA LYS A 28 -1.33 11.36 18.37
C LYS A 28 -1.00 12.06 17.05
N PRO A 29 -0.82 13.40 17.03
CA PRO A 29 -0.40 14.11 15.83
C PRO A 29 0.81 13.44 15.17
N GLY A 30 0.68 13.06 13.91
CA GLY A 30 1.74 12.36 13.14
C GLY A 30 1.79 10.84 13.30
N VAL A 31 0.88 10.21 14.07
CA VAL A 31 0.78 8.75 14.22
C VAL A 31 -0.58 8.27 13.73
N LEU A 32 -0.56 7.42 12.70
CA LEU A 32 -1.78 6.81 12.17
C LEU A 32 -2.34 5.77 13.15
N SER A 33 -3.66 5.80 13.34
CA SER A 33 -4.34 4.78 14.13
C SER A 33 -4.34 3.44 13.40
N ALA A 34 -3.86 2.38 14.05
CA ALA A 34 -3.92 1.02 13.52
C ALA A 34 -5.37 0.52 13.31
N ALA A 35 -6.32 1.01 14.12
CA ALA A 35 -7.73 0.69 13.93
C ALA A 35 -8.28 1.33 12.64
N TRP A 36 -7.90 2.57 12.37
CA TRP A 36 -8.26 3.24 11.11
C TRP A 36 -7.60 2.57 9.90
N LEU A 37 -6.31 2.22 9.98
CA LEU A 37 -5.65 1.49 8.89
C LEU A 37 -6.29 0.13 8.60
N ARG A 38 -6.79 -0.59 9.62
CA ARG A 38 -7.56 -1.83 9.41
C ARG A 38 -8.85 -1.57 8.66
N GLU A 39 -9.55 -0.48 8.98
CA GLU A 39 -10.76 -0.09 8.26
C GLU A 39 -10.45 0.18 6.79
N VAL A 40 -9.41 0.98 6.51
CA VAL A 40 -8.96 1.26 5.14
C VAL A 40 -8.65 -0.03 4.38
N CYS A 41 -7.92 -0.97 4.99
CA CYS A 41 -7.60 -2.26 4.36
C CYS A 41 -8.86 -3.09 4.08
N ARG A 42 -9.79 -3.14 5.04
CA ARG A 42 -11.06 -3.86 4.91
C ARG A 42 -11.95 -3.26 3.81
N GLU A 43 -12.11 -1.94 3.80
CA GLU A 43 -12.88 -1.21 2.78
C GLU A 43 -12.29 -1.37 1.38
N ALA A 44 -10.97 -1.45 1.28
CA ALA A 44 -10.28 -1.71 0.02
C ALA A 44 -10.48 -3.15 -0.49
N GLY A 45 -10.83 -4.10 0.40
CA GLY A 45 -11.15 -5.49 0.04
C GLY A 45 -10.15 -6.53 0.53
N ALA A 46 -9.25 -6.17 1.44
CA ALA A 46 -8.37 -7.13 2.13
C ALA A 46 -9.20 -8.00 3.09
N ASP A 47 -8.90 -9.29 3.13
CA ASP A 47 -9.48 -10.23 4.10
C ASP A 47 -8.85 -10.11 5.49
N ASP A 48 -7.57 -9.70 5.56
CA ASP A 48 -6.85 -9.41 6.80
C ASP A 48 -5.70 -8.42 6.54
N SER A 49 -5.19 -7.78 7.59
CA SER A 49 -4.06 -6.84 7.50
C SER A 49 -3.23 -6.76 8.79
N GLY A 50 -1.93 -6.52 8.61
CA GLY A 50 -0.96 -6.28 9.67
C GLY A 50 -0.09 -5.06 9.39
N PHE A 51 0.45 -4.45 10.44
CA PHE A 51 1.29 -3.26 10.34
C PHE A 51 2.55 -3.41 11.16
N VAL A 52 3.65 -2.90 10.62
CA VAL A 52 4.95 -2.88 11.29
C VAL A 52 5.64 -1.55 11.03
N GLY A 53 6.23 -0.96 12.06
CA GLY A 53 7.03 0.26 11.92
C GLY A 53 8.41 -0.06 11.33
N ILE A 54 8.98 0.87 10.57
CA ILE A 54 10.30 0.71 9.94
C ILE A 54 11.45 0.51 10.95
N GLY A 55 11.24 0.89 12.21
CA GLY A 55 12.18 0.66 13.32
C GLY A 55 12.06 -0.71 13.98
N SER A 56 11.18 -1.59 13.51
CA SER A 56 11.00 -2.94 14.06
C SER A 56 12.29 -3.77 13.91
N PRO A 57 12.74 -4.49 14.95
CA PRO A 57 13.91 -5.36 14.85
C PRO A 57 13.70 -6.49 13.83
N TYR A 58 12.46 -6.87 13.54
CA TYR A 58 12.13 -7.88 12.51
C TYR A 58 12.40 -7.40 11.07
N LEU A 59 12.64 -6.11 10.87
CA LEU A 59 12.96 -5.52 9.56
C LEU A 59 14.43 -5.11 9.45
N SER A 60 15.28 -5.43 10.42
CA SER A 60 16.67 -4.93 10.44
C SER A 60 17.47 -5.30 9.20
N GLY A 61 17.19 -6.47 8.59
CA GLY A 61 17.85 -6.92 7.36
C GLY A 61 17.38 -6.22 6.08
N GLU A 62 16.16 -5.66 6.05
CA GLU A 62 15.54 -5.08 4.84
C GLU A 62 15.41 -3.55 4.95
N LYS A 63 15.62 -2.99 6.15
CA LYS A 63 15.32 -1.60 6.47
C LYS A 63 16.00 -0.61 5.53
N ASP A 64 17.30 -0.77 5.31
CA ASP A 64 18.08 0.15 4.50
C ASP A 64 17.66 0.08 3.02
N ASP A 65 17.33 -1.12 2.53
CA ASP A 65 16.80 -1.33 1.18
C ASP A 65 15.42 -0.70 0.97
N ILE A 66 14.54 -0.79 1.97
CA ILE A 66 13.22 -0.13 1.97
C ILE A 66 13.39 1.39 1.93
N LEU A 67 14.29 1.94 2.74
CA LEU A 67 14.53 3.38 2.82
C LEU A 67 15.26 3.92 1.59
N ALA A 68 16.10 3.13 0.93
CA ALA A 68 16.73 3.52 -0.33
C ALA A 68 15.69 3.72 -1.45
N ARG A 69 14.63 2.90 -1.47
CA ARG A 69 13.58 2.92 -2.51
C ARG A 69 12.45 3.88 -2.18
N PHE A 70 12.04 3.93 -0.91
CA PHE A 70 11.05 4.88 -0.44
C PHE A 70 11.52 5.56 0.86
N PRO A 71 12.32 6.64 0.76
CA PRO A 71 12.97 7.30 1.91
C PRO A 71 12.02 7.83 2.98
N ARG A 72 10.75 8.03 2.62
CA ARG A 72 9.70 8.52 3.53
C ARG A 72 9.03 7.41 4.34
N THR A 73 9.40 6.14 4.14
CA THR A 73 8.76 5.00 4.81
C THR A 73 8.82 5.14 6.33
N LYS A 74 7.64 5.07 6.97
CA LYS A 74 7.50 5.01 8.44
C LYS A 74 6.96 3.67 8.92
N SER A 75 6.10 3.06 8.12
CA SER A 75 5.46 1.78 8.40
C SER A 75 5.24 1.02 7.11
N LEU A 76 5.13 -0.31 7.23
CA LEU A 76 4.69 -1.20 6.19
C LEU A 76 3.30 -1.75 6.53
N ILE A 77 2.50 -1.98 5.49
CA ILE A 77 1.21 -2.64 5.56
C ILE A 77 1.36 -3.99 4.87
N SER A 78 0.99 -5.07 5.55
CA SER A 78 0.84 -6.39 4.97
C SER A 78 -0.66 -6.69 4.86
N ILE A 79 -1.11 -7.17 3.70
CA ILE A 79 -2.50 -7.54 3.46
C ILE A 79 -2.61 -9.01 3.07
N VAL A 80 -3.77 -9.60 3.34
CA VAL A 80 -4.13 -10.95 2.92
C VAL A 80 -5.37 -10.88 2.04
N CYS A 81 -5.35 -11.59 0.92
CA CYS A 81 -6.53 -11.90 0.12
C CYS A 81 -6.68 -13.42 0.07
N ARG A 82 -7.83 -13.94 0.53
CA ARG A 82 -8.08 -15.38 0.58
C ARG A 82 -8.38 -15.92 -0.81
N MET A 83 -7.71 -17.02 -1.13
CA MET A 83 -8.00 -17.85 -2.29
C MET A 83 -9.14 -18.82 -2.02
N ASN A 84 -9.83 -19.24 -3.06
CA ASN A 84 -10.75 -20.37 -3.03
C ASN A 84 -10.01 -21.65 -2.63
N ARG A 85 -10.40 -22.20 -1.47
CA ARG A 85 -9.74 -23.38 -0.87
C ARG A 85 -9.84 -24.63 -1.73
N GLY A 86 -10.95 -24.82 -2.45
CA GLY A 86 -11.14 -25.98 -3.33
C GLY A 86 -10.25 -25.87 -4.56
N ALA A 87 -10.21 -24.70 -5.17
CA ALA A 87 -9.43 -24.44 -6.38
C ALA A 87 -7.92 -24.57 -6.15
N ILE A 88 -7.38 -24.15 -5.00
CA ILE A 88 -5.93 -24.25 -4.74
C ILE A 88 -5.48 -25.63 -4.24
N ARG A 89 -6.40 -26.45 -3.71
CA ARG A 89 -6.08 -27.81 -3.18
C ARG A 89 -6.28 -28.93 -4.20
N THR A 90 -6.82 -28.62 -5.37
CA THR A 90 -7.00 -29.61 -6.44
C THR A 90 -5.65 -29.97 -7.09
N PRO A 91 -5.44 -31.23 -7.50
CA PRO A 91 -4.29 -31.59 -8.34
C PRO A 91 -4.39 -31.03 -9.78
N ALA A 92 -5.57 -30.55 -10.20
CA ALA A 92 -5.76 -29.98 -11.53
C ALA A 92 -5.09 -28.61 -11.66
N ARG A 93 -3.88 -28.59 -12.24
CA ARG A 93 -3.03 -27.41 -12.35
C ARG A 93 -3.71 -26.20 -12.98
N SER A 94 -4.56 -26.39 -13.99
CA SER A 94 -5.26 -25.28 -14.66
C SER A 94 -6.17 -24.51 -13.70
N VAL A 95 -6.88 -25.24 -12.82
CA VAL A 95 -7.80 -24.66 -11.84
C VAL A 95 -7.03 -23.93 -10.75
N SER A 96 -5.98 -24.57 -10.20
CA SER A 96 -5.15 -23.95 -9.16
C SER A 96 -4.38 -22.73 -9.66
N ASN A 97 -3.90 -22.78 -10.91
CA ASN A 97 -3.18 -21.68 -11.54
C ASN A 97 -4.10 -20.49 -11.82
N LEU A 98 -5.31 -20.74 -12.32
CA LEU A 98 -6.30 -19.68 -12.56
C LEU A 98 -6.63 -18.94 -11.25
N GLU A 99 -6.88 -19.68 -10.17
CA GLU A 99 -7.15 -19.11 -8.85
C GLU A 99 -5.98 -18.26 -8.32
N PHE A 100 -4.75 -18.73 -8.52
CA PHE A 100 -3.54 -18.00 -8.13
C PHE A 100 -3.43 -16.65 -8.85
N HIS A 101 -3.62 -16.63 -10.18
CA HIS A 101 -3.57 -15.38 -10.94
C HIS A 101 -4.71 -14.44 -10.58
N HIS A 102 -5.95 -14.93 -10.48
CA HIS A 102 -7.09 -14.10 -10.09
C HIS A 102 -6.90 -13.45 -8.71
N THR A 103 -6.42 -14.23 -7.73
CA THR A 103 -6.13 -13.66 -6.41
C THR A 103 -4.95 -12.70 -6.46
N GLY A 104 -3.94 -12.98 -7.28
CA GLY A 104 -2.83 -12.08 -7.51
C GLY A 104 -3.24 -10.71 -8.06
N ASP A 105 -4.11 -10.69 -9.07
CA ASP A 105 -4.68 -9.47 -9.64
C ASP A 105 -5.51 -8.72 -8.58
N ARG A 106 -6.30 -9.46 -7.79
CA ARG A 106 -7.05 -8.89 -6.67
C ARG A 106 -6.14 -8.24 -5.62
N VAL A 107 -5.01 -8.86 -5.26
CA VAL A 107 -4.05 -8.28 -4.31
C VAL A 107 -3.52 -6.94 -4.83
N ASN A 108 -3.13 -6.88 -6.11
CA ASN A 108 -2.67 -5.64 -6.73
C ASN A 108 -3.75 -4.55 -6.71
N GLU A 109 -5.00 -4.88 -7.03
CA GLU A 109 -6.10 -3.92 -7.03
C GLU A 109 -6.45 -3.43 -5.62
N VAL A 110 -6.48 -4.33 -4.63
CA VAL A 110 -6.70 -3.97 -3.22
C VAL A 110 -5.59 -3.04 -2.73
N ALA A 111 -4.32 -3.38 -2.97
CA ALA A 111 -3.20 -2.58 -2.51
C ALA A 111 -3.14 -1.22 -3.22
N ARG A 112 -3.46 -1.17 -4.52
CA ARG A 112 -3.63 0.09 -5.28
C ARG A 112 -4.72 0.96 -4.65
N ARG A 113 -5.87 0.38 -4.30
CA ARG A 113 -6.98 1.11 -3.66
C ARG A 113 -6.60 1.63 -2.28
N ILE A 114 -5.87 0.86 -1.48
CA ILE A 114 -5.32 1.32 -0.18
C ILE A 114 -4.44 2.54 -0.41
N VAL A 115 -3.49 2.48 -1.36
CA VAL A 115 -2.62 3.63 -1.68
C VAL A 115 -3.45 4.86 -2.07
N SER A 116 -4.46 4.72 -2.93
CA SER A 116 -5.33 5.84 -3.30
C SER A 116 -6.05 6.45 -2.10
N ILE A 117 -6.61 5.64 -1.20
CA ILE A 117 -7.27 6.13 0.03
C ILE A 117 -6.26 6.87 0.93
N LEU A 118 -5.05 6.33 1.09
CA LEU A 118 -4.00 6.99 1.87
C LEU A 118 -3.60 8.34 1.25
N GLU A 119 -3.43 8.40 -0.07
CA GLU A 119 -3.08 9.63 -0.80
C GLU A 119 -4.17 10.70 -0.72
N GLU A 120 -5.45 10.31 -0.84
CA GLU A 120 -6.60 11.20 -0.65
C GLU A 120 -6.63 11.82 0.76
N ASN A 121 -6.09 11.08 1.74
CA ASN A 121 -5.91 11.53 3.12
C ASN A 121 -4.56 12.24 3.35
N GLY A 122 -3.81 12.55 2.29
CA GLY A 122 -2.54 13.28 2.35
C GLY A 122 -1.34 12.44 2.79
N ILE A 123 -1.48 11.13 2.95
CA ILE A 123 -0.41 10.19 3.30
C ILE A 123 0.27 9.69 2.03
N TRP A 124 1.59 9.70 2.04
CA TRP A 124 2.38 9.15 0.94
C TRP A 124 2.51 7.65 1.09
N ALA A 125 2.11 6.89 0.08
CA ALA A 125 2.16 5.44 0.07
C ALA A 125 2.56 4.92 -1.31
N LEU A 126 3.14 3.72 -1.34
CA LEU A 126 3.54 3.03 -2.56
C LEU A 126 3.19 1.55 -2.40
N ASN A 127 2.76 0.91 -3.49
CA ASN A 127 2.51 -0.53 -3.53
C ASN A 127 3.48 -1.24 -4.47
N PRO A 128 4.25 -2.25 -4.00
CA PRO A 128 4.91 -3.20 -4.88
C PRO A 128 3.95 -4.07 -5.69
N PRO A 129 4.35 -4.49 -6.90
CA PRO A 129 3.61 -5.54 -7.59
C PRO A 129 3.64 -6.81 -6.73
N MET A 130 2.53 -7.54 -6.70
CA MET A 130 2.47 -8.90 -6.11
C MET A 130 3.42 -9.87 -6.83
N GLY A 131 3.67 -9.64 -8.12
CA GLY A 131 4.61 -10.40 -8.92
C GLY A 131 6.07 -10.03 -8.68
N PHE A 132 6.97 -10.67 -9.42
CA PHE A 132 8.40 -10.44 -9.28
C PHE A 132 8.81 -9.05 -9.78
N PRO A 133 9.71 -8.34 -9.07
CA PRO A 133 10.32 -7.14 -9.60
C PRO A 133 11.05 -7.46 -10.91
N MET A 134 10.82 -6.64 -11.93
CA MET A 134 11.40 -6.84 -13.26
C MET A 134 12.76 -6.12 -13.44
N GLU A 135 13.20 -5.36 -12.44
CA GLU A 135 14.49 -4.67 -12.41
C GLU A 135 15.65 -5.63 -12.08
N MET A 136 15.81 -6.67 -12.90
CA MET A 136 16.76 -7.77 -12.71
C MET A 136 18.23 -7.33 -12.69
N ALA A 137 18.54 -6.14 -13.23
CA ALA A 137 19.88 -5.56 -13.17
C ALA A 137 20.37 -5.31 -11.73
N ASP A 138 19.43 -5.19 -10.79
CA ASP A 138 19.71 -4.93 -9.37
C ASP A 138 19.37 -6.15 -8.48
N PHE A 139 19.23 -7.36 -9.05
CA PHE A 139 18.79 -8.53 -8.30
C PHE A 139 19.66 -8.78 -7.05
N PRO A 140 19.07 -9.00 -5.86
CA PRO A 140 17.65 -9.31 -5.60
C PRO A 140 16.69 -8.11 -5.43
N GLY A 141 17.10 -6.90 -5.81
CA GLY A 141 16.42 -5.64 -5.54
C GLY A 141 14.96 -5.54 -6.02
N ASN A 142 14.10 -5.01 -5.14
CA ASN A 142 12.70 -4.65 -5.42
C ASN A 142 12.58 -3.26 -6.10
N ILE A 143 11.35 -2.86 -6.45
CA ILE A 143 10.96 -1.63 -7.18
C ILE A 143 11.88 -0.42 -6.94
N ARG A 144 12.20 0.32 -8.01
CA ARG A 144 12.82 1.64 -7.96
C ARG A 144 11.79 2.76 -7.88
#